data_AF-A0AAN8ESN9-F1
#
_entry.id   AF-A0AAN8ESN9-F1
#
_cell.length_a   1.000
_cell.length_b   1.000
_cell.length_c   1.000
_cell.angle_alpha   90.00
_cell.angle_beta   90.00
_cell.angle_gamma   90.00
#
_symmetry.space_group_name_H-M   'P 1'
#
loop_
_entity.id
_entity.type
_entity.pdbx_description
1 polymer ?
#
loop_
_entity_poly.entity_id
_entity_poly.type
_entity_poly.pdbx_seq_one_letter_code
_entity_poly.pdbx_strand_id
1 'polypeptide(L)'
;MQARYFYNSCVHAEEEWNLSGVSGVNYVMGKIKEFGTFPMLSEEPFDEAHFNVNFDFTWLLACFNQNDTVLPVIAPKIEFYRDWKKARISFDPDKSLFSFLQNDLTKTLQRTFNEFLVRLMKLIAADTGVNFSKTNAAPDILDLRIFMQKLYAIPISRRSSPTVKLSEVDETVYKVNWTEYFLLTAPPIIHSFIAEDPPVLAPSNEYIKNFNEVLNGTSPRTLTNYVMVQYILSWLPRLEKKYRDLIE
;
A
#
# COMPACT_ATOMS: atom_id res chain seq x y z
N MET A 1 1.15 30.30 10.01
CA MET A 1 1.02 30.61 8.56
C MET A 1 0.82 29.34 7.72
N GLN A 2 1.57 28.26 7.97
CA GLN A 2 1.45 26.99 7.23
C GLN A 2 0.10 26.25 7.41
N ALA A 3 -0.51 26.24 8.61
CA ALA A 3 -1.80 25.56 8.82
C ALA A 3 -2.96 26.17 8.00
N ARG A 4 -2.94 27.50 7.80
CA ARG A 4 -3.96 28.21 7.01
C ARG A 4 -3.74 27.99 5.51
N TYR A 5 -2.49 27.88 5.08
CA TYR A 5 -2.14 27.48 3.72
C TYR A 5 -2.60 26.05 3.44
N PHE A 6 -2.29 25.10 4.34
CA PHE A 6 -2.74 23.71 4.23
C PHE A 6 -4.26 23.58 4.19
N TYR A 7 -4.98 24.29 5.08
CA TYR A 7 -6.44 24.34 5.07
C TYR A 7 -6.98 24.85 3.73
N ASN A 8 -6.41 25.95 3.22
CA ASN A 8 -6.82 26.49 1.93
C ASN A 8 -6.53 25.51 0.78
N SER A 9 -5.38 24.84 0.75
CA SER A 9 -5.08 23.81 -0.24
C SER A 9 -6.03 22.61 -0.16
N CYS A 10 -6.52 22.24 1.03
CA CYS A 10 -7.54 21.19 1.16
C CYS A 10 -8.91 21.63 0.65
N VAL A 11 -9.33 22.86 0.97
CA VAL A 11 -10.63 23.42 0.54
C VAL A 11 -10.66 23.67 -0.96
N HIS A 12 -9.52 24.08 -1.52
CA HIS A 12 -9.36 24.45 -2.93
C HIS A 12 -8.65 23.37 -3.75
N ALA A 13 -8.53 22.13 -3.27
CA ALA A 13 -7.78 21.06 -3.97
C ALA A 13 -8.24 20.85 -5.42
N GLU A 14 -9.55 20.98 -5.68
CA GLU A 14 -10.12 20.89 -7.02
C GLU A 14 -9.77 22.09 -7.90
N GLU A 15 -9.67 23.29 -7.32
CA GLU A 15 -9.17 24.49 -8.00
C GLU A 15 -7.67 24.38 -8.26
N GLU A 16 -6.88 23.75 -7.38
CA GLU A 16 -5.45 23.49 -7.60
C GLU A 16 -5.21 22.57 -8.80
N TRP A 17 -6.00 21.49 -8.95
CA TRP A 17 -5.93 20.63 -10.14
C TRP A 17 -6.32 21.41 -11.40
N ASN A 18 -7.41 22.17 -11.35
CA ASN A 18 -7.87 23.00 -12.47
C ASN A 18 -6.83 24.06 -12.88
N LEU A 19 -6.15 24.69 -11.91
CA LEU A 19 -5.09 25.66 -12.15
C LEU A 19 -3.81 25.03 -12.71
N SER A 20 -3.50 23.79 -12.29
CA SER A 20 -2.35 23.03 -12.80
C SER A 20 -2.52 22.53 -14.24
N GLY A 21 -3.76 22.49 -14.74
CA GLY A 21 -4.11 21.93 -16.05
C GLY A 21 -4.00 20.40 -16.13
N VAL A 22 -3.71 19.72 -15.02
CA VAL A 22 -3.62 18.27 -14.92
C VAL A 22 -4.67 17.77 -13.92
N SER A 23 -5.48 16.80 -14.33
CA SER A 23 -6.46 16.18 -13.44
C SER A 23 -5.73 15.35 -12.36
N GLY A 24 -6.23 15.35 -11.13
CA GLY A 24 -5.60 14.66 -10.00
C GLY A 24 -5.44 13.17 -10.24
N VAL A 25 -6.43 12.53 -10.87
CA VAL A 25 -6.31 11.12 -11.26
C VAL A 25 -5.19 10.90 -12.29
N ASN A 26 -5.00 11.81 -13.25
CA ASN A 26 -3.93 11.69 -14.24
C ASN A 26 -2.56 11.91 -13.60
N TYR A 27 -2.45 12.75 -12.57
CA TYR A 27 -1.25 12.86 -11.76
C TYR A 27 -0.92 11.53 -11.05
N VAL A 28 -1.89 10.94 -10.33
CA VAL A 28 -1.71 9.65 -9.63
C VAL A 28 -1.34 8.53 -10.59
N MET A 29 -2.05 8.44 -11.72
CA MET A 29 -1.78 7.44 -12.75
C MET A 29 -0.46 7.69 -13.48
N GLY A 30 -0.03 8.95 -13.62
CA GLY A 30 1.29 9.31 -14.09
C GLY A 30 2.39 8.76 -13.18
N LYS A 31 2.24 8.90 -11.85
CA LYS A 31 3.18 8.30 -10.88
C LYS A 31 3.22 6.78 -10.94
N ILE A 32 2.07 6.14 -11.14
CA ILE A 32 2.05 4.69 -11.36
C ILE A 32 2.80 4.31 -12.64
N LYS A 33 2.61 5.06 -13.73
CA LYS A 33 3.31 4.84 -15.01
C LYS A 33 4.82 5.09 -14.95
N GLU A 34 5.29 6.02 -14.09
CA GLU A 34 6.72 6.22 -13.83
C GLU A 34 7.37 4.97 -13.22
N PHE A 35 6.62 4.24 -12.37
CA PHE A 35 7.05 2.91 -11.95
C PHE A 35 6.92 1.96 -13.13
N GLY A 36 5.72 1.77 -13.68
CA GLY A 36 5.50 1.10 -14.97
C GLY A 36 4.03 0.75 -15.18
N THR A 37 3.76 -0.42 -15.74
CA THR A 37 2.39 -0.79 -16.11
C THR A 37 1.53 -1.10 -14.88
N PHE A 38 0.35 -0.46 -14.76
CA PHE A 38 -0.66 -0.86 -13.78
C PHE A 38 -1.38 -2.12 -14.28
N PRO A 39 -1.14 -3.32 -13.71
CA PRO A 39 -1.59 -4.56 -14.33
C PRO A 39 -3.12 -4.62 -14.47
N MET A 40 -3.84 -4.16 -13.45
CA MET A 40 -5.31 -4.14 -13.42
C MET A 40 -5.94 -3.29 -14.53
N LEU A 41 -5.31 -2.18 -14.91
CA LEU A 41 -5.80 -1.25 -15.94
C LEU A 41 -4.86 -1.18 -17.15
N SER A 42 -4.32 -2.33 -17.54
CA SER A 42 -3.52 -2.47 -18.75
C SER A 42 -4.19 -3.44 -19.73
N GLU A 43 -4.14 -3.09 -21.01
CA GLU A 43 -4.45 -4.02 -22.12
C GLU A 43 -3.25 -4.93 -22.43
N GLU A 44 -2.04 -4.49 -22.06
CA GLU A 44 -0.82 -5.26 -22.26
C GLU A 44 -0.63 -6.33 -21.19
N PRO A 45 -0.01 -7.49 -21.53
CA PRO A 45 0.39 -8.48 -20.56
C PRO A 45 1.29 -7.86 -19.48
N PHE A 46 1.12 -8.33 -18.24
CA PHE A 46 2.02 -7.90 -17.17
C PHE A 46 3.36 -8.61 -17.32
N ASP A 47 4.41 -7.83 -17.52
CA ASP A 47 5.78 -8.30 -17.50
C ASP A 47 6.30 -8.29 -16.06
N GLU A 48 6.36 -9.47 -15.44
CA GLU A 48 6.87 -9.64 -14.07
C GLU A 48 8.36 -9.28 -13.95
N ALA A 49 9.09 -9.28 -15.06
CA ALA A 49 10.53 -9.04 -15.13
C ALA A 49 10.88 -7.60 -15.56
N HIS A 50 9.90 -6.71 -15.68
CA HIS A 50 10.09 -5.37 -16.24
C HIS A 50 11.14 -4.53 -15.50
N PHE A 51 11.35 -4.80 -14.20
CA PHE A 51 12.23 -4.01 -13.33
C PHE A 51 13.49 -4.72 -12.87
N ASN A 52 13.42 -6.04 -12.76
CA ASN A 52 14.52 -6.86 -12.30
C ASN A 52 14.30 -8.28 -12.87
N VAL A 53 15.37 -9.07 -12.98
CA VAL A 53 15.34 -10.42 -13.55
C VAL A 53 14.29 -11.29 -12.85
N ASN A 54 14.00 -10.99 -11.58
CA ASN A 54 12.90 -11.53 -10.79
C ASN A 54 12.08 -10.37 -10.18
N PHE A 55 10.79 -10.59 -9.91
CA PHE A 55 9.93 -9.62 -9.22
C PHE A 55 10.55 -9.16 -7.88
N ASP A 56 10.71 -7.85 -7.72
CA ASP A 56 11.27 -7.22 -6.52
C ASP A 56 10.17 -6.49 -5.74
N PHE A 57 9.71 -7.11 -4.65
CA PHE A 57 8.67 -6.52 -3.82
C PHE A 57 9.19 -5.35 -2.97
N THR A 58 10.48 -5.37 -2.62
CA THR A 58 11.15 -4.31 -1.85
C THR A 58 11.07 -2.99 -2.58
N TRP A 59 11.44 -3.01 -3.86
CA TRP A 59 11.47 -1.81 -4.69
C TRP A 59 10.05 -1.28 -4.97
N LEU A 60 9.09 -2.18 -5.21
CA LEU A 60 7.67 -1.79 -5.34
C LEU A 60 7.16 -1.05 -4.09
N LEU A 61 7.43 -1.58 -2.90
CA LEU A 61 7.05 -0.92 -1.64
C LEU A 61 7.79 0.40 -1.45
N ALA A 62 9.09 0.45 -1.76
CA ALA A 62 9.88 1.67 -1.64
C ALA A 62 9.39 2.80 -2.55
N CYS A 63 8.91 2.48 -3.75
CA CYS A 63 8.38 3.46 -4.69
C CYS A 63 7.05 4.05 -4.23
N PHE A 64 6.12 3.23 -3.74
CA PHE A 64 4.77 3.71 -3.42
C PHE A 64 4.57 4.09 -1.96
N ASN A 65 5.38 3.58 -1.02
CA ASN A 65 5.24 3.86 0.40
C ASN A 65 6.06 5.07 0.90
N GLN A 66 6.60 5.92 0.03
CA GLN A 66 7.38 7.09 0.46
C GLN A 66 6.58 8.11 1.28
N ASN A 67 5.24 8.08 1.15
CA ASN A 67 4.32 8.95 1.89
C ASN A 67 3.39 8.15 2.82
N ASP A 68 3.84 7.01 3.35
CA ASP A 68 3.07 6.14 4.25
C ASP A 68 1.71 5.69 3.65
N THR A 69 1.68 5.42 2.33
CA THR A 69 0.45 5.05 1.61
C THR A 69 0.08 3.57 1.73
N VAL A 70 1.09 2.71 1.97
CA VAL A 70 0.91 1.28 2.21
C VAL A 70 0.64 1.08 3.69
N LEU A 71 -0.41 0.32 3.99
CA LEU A 71 -0.88 0.16 5.36
C LEU A 71 0.16 -0.54 6.26
N PRO A 72 0.13 -0.25 7.57
CA PRO A 72 1.00 -0.87 8.58
C PRO A 72 0.87 -2.40 8.72
N VAL A 73 0.01 -3.03 7.92
CA VAL A 73 -0.10 -4.49 7.82
C VAL A 73 1.05 -5.10 7.01
N ILE A 74 1.60 -4.36 6.04
CA ILE A 74 2.73 -4.77 5.21
C ILE A 74 3.97 -3.96 5.56
N ALA A 75 3.86 -2.64 5.62
CA ALA A 75 5.02 -1.78 5.81
C ALA A 75 5.21 -1.39 7.29
N PRO A 76 6.46 -1.26 7.77
CA PRO A 76 6.75 -0.83 9.13
C PRO A 76 6.39 0.64 9.33
N LYS A 77 6.17 1.03 10.59
CA LYS A 77 5.91 2.40 11.03
C LYS A 77 6.91 2.84 12.09
N ILE A 78 7.02 4.14 12.27
CA ILE A 78 7.78 4.72 13.38
C ILE A 78 6.85 4.93 14.57
N GLU A 79 7.11 4.25 15.68
CA GLU A 79 6.33 4.36 16.90
C GLU A 79 7.11 5.07 18.01
N PHE A 80 6.42 5.96 18.73
CA PHE A 80 6.95 6.61 19.92
C PHE A 80 6.24 6.07 21.16
N TYR A 81 6.95 5.27 21.95
CA TYR A 81 6.47 4.85 23.26
C TYR A 81 6.98 5.81 24.33
N ARG A 82 6.06 6.40 25.10
CA ARG A 82 6.38 7.35 26.18
C ARG A 82 7.39 6.78 27.17
N ASP A 83 7.34 5.48 27.43
CA ASP A 83 8.23 4.81 28.37
C ASP A 83 9.67 4.69 27.87
N TRP A 84 9.90 4.71 26.55
CA TRP A 84 11.23 4.50 25.95
C TRP A 84 11.96 5.79 25.61
N LYS A 85 11.28 6.95 25.68
CA LYS A 85 11.82 8.28 25.33
C LYS A 85 12.52 8.33 23.95
N LYS A 86 12.27 7.35 23.09
CA LYS A 86 12.90 7.15 21.79
C LYS A 86 11.88 6.57 20.81
N ALA A 87 11.91 7.06 19.59
CA ALA A 87 11.18 6.46 18.48
C ALA A 87 11.84 5.12 18.10
N ARG A 88 11.03 4.14 17.68
CA ARG A 88 11.50 2.86 17.17
C ARG A 88 10.77 2.50 15.89
N ILE A 89 11.45 1.74 15.04
CA ILE A 89 10.82 1.05 13.92
C ILE A 89 9.98 -0.09 14.51
N SER A 90 8.72 -0.15 14.10
CA SER A 90 7.78 -1.17 14.52
C SER A 90 7.20 -1.85 13.28
N PHE A 91 7.34 -3.17 13.25
CA PHE A 91 6.71 -4.04 12.28
C PHE A 91 5.35 -4.55 12.78
N ASP A 92 4.90 -4.08 13.95
CA ASP A 92 3.63 -4.52 14.52
C ASP A 92 2.46 -4.14 13.62
N PRO A 93 1.64 -5.12 13.21
CA PRO A 93 0.50 -4.85 12.38
C PRO A 93 -0.56 -4.08 13.17
N ASP A 94 -1.12 -3.05 12.54
CA ASP A 94 -2.32 -2.41 13.06
C ASP A 94 -3.59 -3.10 12.58
N LYS A 95 -4.67 -2.92 13.35
CA LYS A 95 -6.00 -3.28 12.86
C LYS A 95 -6.34 -2.42 11.65
N SER A 96 -6.40 -3.07 10.50
CA SER A 96 -6.81 -2.45 9.24
C SER A 96 -8.29 -2.07 9.24
N LEU A 97 -8.63 -0.96 8.58
CA LEU A 97 -10.02 -0.59 8.26
C LEU A 97 -10.71 -1.67 7.40
N PHE A 98 -9.93 -2.55 6.75
CA PHE A 98 -10.40 -3.68 5.97
C PHE A 98 -10.64 -4.95 6.80
N SER A 99 -10.57 -4.90 8.13
CA SER A 99 -10.83 -6.06 9.00
C SER A 99 -12.25 -6.64 8.84
N PHE A 100 -13.19 -5.87 8.29
CA PHE A 100 -14.52 -6.39 7.95
C PHE A 100 -14.46 -7.54 6.92
N LEU A 101 -13.43 -7.60 6.07
CA LEU A 101 -13.25 -8.68 5.10
C LEU A 101 -13.10 -10.06 5.76
N GLN A 102 -12.78 -10.13 7.06
CA GLN A 102 -12.64 -11.38 7.81
C GLN A 102 -13.98 -12.06 8.13
N ASN A 103 -15.07 -11.29 8.23
CA ASN A 103 -16.33 -11.78 8.81
C ASN A 103 -17.37 -12.12 7.74
N ASP A 104 -17.80 -13.39 7.70
CA ASP A 104 -18.92 -13.86 6.87
C ASP A 104 -20.24 -13.13 7.16
N LEU A 105 -20.39 -12.60 8.38
CA LEU A 105 -21.53 -11.78 8.79
C LEU A 105 -21.61 -10.43 8.06
N THR A 106 -20.63 -10.09 7.23
CA THR A 106 -20.55 -8.84 6.48
C THR A 106 -20.55 -9.04 4.96
N LYS A 107 -21.14 -10.14 4.45
CA LYS A 107 -21.29 -10.41 2.99
C LYS A 107 -21.76 -9.19 2.19
N THR A 108 -22.70 -8.42 2.74
CA THR A 108 -23.15 -7.16 2.12
C THR A 108 -22.02 -6.15 1.98
N LEU A 109 -21.24 -5.91 3.03
CA LEU A 109 -20.12 -4.96 3.00
C LEU A 109 -18.98 -5.44 2.09
N GLN A 110 -18.70 -6.75 2.05
CA GLN A 110 -17.74 -7.32 1.10
C GLN A 110 -18.19 -7.10 -0.36
N ARG A 111 -19.49 -7.30 -0.63
CA ARG A 111 -20.07 -7.03 -1.95
C ARG A 111 -20.00 -5.54 -2.29
N THR A 112 -20.37 -4.66 -1.37
CA THR A 112 -20.28 -3.20 -1.56
C THR A 112 -18.84 -2.76 -1.81
N PHE A 113 -17.87 -3.30 -1.08
CA PHE A 113 -16.45 -2.99 -1.30
C PHE A 113 -15.98 -3.47 -2.68
N ASN A 114 -16.41 -4.65 -3.14
CA ASN A 114 -16.11 -5.13 -4.48
C ASN A 114 -16.74 -4.25 -5.56
N GLU A 115 -18.00 -3.85 -5.39
CA GLU A 115 -18.69 -2.92 -6.30
C GLU A 115 -17.99 -1.55 -6.34
N PHE A 116 -17.53 -1.06 -5.18
CA PHE A 116 -16.70 0.14 -5.07
C PHE A 116 -15.42 0.03 -5.89
N LEU A 117 -14.63 -1.05 -5.73
CA LEU A 117 -13.41 -1.25 -6.52
C LEU A 117 -13.70 -1.28 -8.02
N VAL A 118 -14.76 -1.96 -8.46
CA VAL A 118 -15.16 -1.99 -9.88
C VAL A 118 -15.53 -0.58 -10.38
N ARG A 119 -16.31 0.18 -9.61
CA ARG A 119 -16.69 1.56 -9.98
C ARG A 119 -15.46 2.47 -10.07
N LEU A 120 -14.56 2.38 -9.10
CA LEU A 120 -13.31 3.14 -9.08
C LEU A 120 -12.47 2.83 -10.32
N MET A 121 -12.22 1.56 -10.61
CA MET A 121 -11.39 1.15 -11.74
C MET A 121 -12.00 1.54 -13.10
N LYS A 122 -13.34 1.44 -13.25
CA LYS A 122 -14.04 1.94 -14.44
C LYS A 122 -13.89 3.45 -14.61
N LEU A 123 -14.00 4.19 -13.51
CA LEU A 123 -13.89 5.65 -13.54
C LEU A 123 -12.47 6.09 -13.91
N ILE A 124 -11.44 5.45 -13.35
CA ILE A 124 -10.03 5.70 -13.72
C ILE A 124 -9.78 5.32 -15.18
N ALA A 125 -10.30 4.19 -15.64
CA ALA A 125 -10.12 3.75 -17.02
C ALA A 125 -10.72 4.75 -18.02
N ALA A 126 -11.93 5.25 -17.75
CA ALA A 126 -12.58 6.27 -18.57
C ALA A 126 -11.75 7.57 -18.66
N ASP A 127 -11.22 8.03 -17.53
CA ASP A 127 -10.44 9.27 -17.44
C ASP A 127 -9.04 9.17 -18.04
N THR A 128 -8.45 7.96 -18.04
CA THR A 128 -7.11 7.72 -18.59
C THR A 128 -7.12 7.20 -20.02
N GLY A 129 -8.31 7.06 -20.63
CA GLY A 129 -8.49 6.57 -21.99
C GLY A 129 -8.26 5.06 -22.17
N VAL A 130 -8.24 4.30 -21.07
CA VAL A 130 -8.10 2.83 -21.08
C VAL A 130 -9.45 2.17 -21.34
N ASN A 131 -9.51 1.19 -22.25
CA ASN A 131 -10.73 0.43 -22.46
C ASN A 131 -10.86 -0.67 -21.39
N PHE A 132 -11.60 -0.37 -20.32
CA PHE A 132 -11.81 -1.30 -19.20
C PHE A 132 -12.20 -2.73 -19.63
N SER A 133 -13.02 -2.88 -20.66
CA SER A 133 -13.48 -4.19 -21.16
C SER A 133 -12.39 -5.02 -21.83
N LYS A 134 -11.26 -4.41 -22.20
CA LYS A 134 -10.07 -5.07 -22.78
C LYS A 134 -8.98 -5.36 -21.74
N THR A 135 -9.19 -4.94 -20.50
CA THR A 135 -8.25 -5.20 -19.40
C THR A 135 -8.59 -6.49 -18.67
N ASN A 136 -7.66 -6.94 -17.82
CA ASN A 136 -7.90 -8.02 -16.85
C ASN A 136 -8.45 -7.51 -15.50
N ALA A 137 -9.10 -6.34 -15.47
CA ALA A 137 -9.53 -5.73 -14.21
C ALA A 137 -10.48 -6.63 -13.39
N ALA A 138 -11.42 -7.33 -14.02
CA ALA A 138 -12.39 -8.16 -13.31
C ALA A 138 -11.75 -9.32 -12.51
N PRO A 139 -10.92 -10.20 -13.11
CA PRO A 139 -10.20 -11.22 -12.34
C PRO A 139 -9.20 -10.61 -11.36
N ASP A 140 -8.51 -9.52 -11.73
CA ASP A 140 -7.54 -8.87 -10.84
C ASP A 140 -8.18 -8.28 -9.58
N ILE A 141 -9.38 -7.71 -9.67
CA ILE A 141 -10.15 -7.21 -8.52
C ILE A 141 -10.53 -8.37 -7.59
N LEU A 142 -10.89 -9.53 -8.15
CA LEU A 142 -11.20 -10.72 -7.37
C LEU A 142 -9.95 -11.22 -6.61
N ASP A 143 -8.82 -11.36 -7.31
CA ASP A 143 -7.57 -11.81 -6.70
C ASP A 143 -7.06 -10.84 -5.63
N LEU A 144 -7.16 -9.53 -5.90
CA LEU A 144 -6.88 -8.49 -4.92
C LEU A 144 -7.73 -8.65 -3.67
N ARG A 145 -9.05 -8.87 -3.82
CA ARG A 145 -9.96 -9.06 -2.68
C ARG A 145 -9.61 -10.30 -1.88
N ILE A 146 -9.30 -11.42 -2.54
CA ILE A 146 -8.89 -12.68 -1.88
C ILE A 146 -7.59 -12.47 -1.11
N PHE A 147 -6.62 -11.78 -1.72
CA PHE A 147 -5.37 -11.43 -1.06
C PHE A 147 -5.62 -10.57 0.19
N MET A 148 -6.38 -9.48 0.06
CA MET A 148 -6.75 -8.62 1.18
C MET A 148 -7.44 -9.42 2.29
N GLN A 149 -8.39 -10.29 1.96
CA GLN A 149 -9.07 -11.13 2.93
C GLN A 149 -8.10 -12.02 3.71
N LYS A 150 -7.17 -12.71 3.03
CA LYS A 150 -6.16 -13.55 3.67
C LYS A 150 -5.21 -12.74 4.54
N LEU A 151 -4.71 -11.63 4.01
CA LEU A 151 -3.76 -10.73 4.67
C LEU A 151 -4.36 -10.18 5.96
N TYR A 152 -5.57 -9.65 5.90
CA TYR A 152 -6.20 -9.06 7.07
C TYR A 152 -6.72 -10.11 8.04
N ALA A 153 -6.94 -11.37 7.63
CA ALA A 153 -7.36 -12.45 8.54
C ALA A 153 -6.25 -12.98 9.45
N ILE A 154 -4.99 -12.55 9.25
CA ILE A 154 -3.89 -13.00 10.10
C ILE A 154 -4.12 -12.50 11.54
N PRO A 155 -4.16 -13.41 12.54
CA PRO A 155 -4.37 -13.03 13.93
C PRO A 155 -3.25 -12.13 14.46
N ILE A 156 -3.62 -10.97 14.99
CA ILE A 156 -2.68 -10.05 15.65
C ILE A 156 -2.59 -10.42 17.13
N SER A 157 -1.38 -10.76 17.58
CA SER A 157 -1.10 -11.01 19.00
C SER A 157 -1.30 -9.74 19.82
N ARG A 158 -1.93 -9.87 21.00
CA ARG A 158 -2.05 -8.78 21.98
C ARG A 158 -0.89 -8.74 22.98
N ARG A 159 0.08 -9.64 22.86
CA ARG A 159 1.27 -9.66 23.73
C ARG A 159 2.22 -8.55 23.29
N SER A 160 3.05 -8.08 24.21
CA SER A 160 4.11 -7.13 23.91
C SER A 160 5.03 -7.70 22.83
N SER A 161 5.31 -6.89 21.81
CA SER A 161 6.16 -7.29 20.72
C SER A 161 7.62 -7.38 21.14
N PRO A 162 8.32 -8.48 20.79
CA PRO A 162 9.73 -8.61 21.09
C PRO A 162 10.53 -7.50 20.41
N THR A 163 11.59 -7.07 21.09
CA THR A 163 12.63 -6.26 20.46
C THR A 163 13.69 -7.18 19.88
N VAL A 164 13.94 -7.07 18.58
CA VAL A 164 14.93 -7.86 17.83
C VAL A 164 15.82 -6.92 17.00
N LYS A 165 16.89 -7.43 16.40
CA LYS A 165 17.67 -6.69 15.41
C LYS A 165 16.94 -6.56 14.08
N LEU A 166 17.25 -5.52 13.30
CA LEU A 166 16.67 -5.32 11.98
C LEU A 166 17.02 -6.49 11.05
N SER A 167 18.27 -6.98 11.13
CA SER A 167 18.72 -8.14 10.36
C SER A 167 17.91 -9.42 10.66
N GLU A 168 17.43 -9.59 11.90
CA GLU A 168 16.57 -10.74 12.25
C GLU A 168 15.20 -10.65 11.55
N VAL A 169 14.70 -9.45 11.29
CA VAL A 169 13.46 -9.26 10.53
C VAL A 169 13.69 -9.56 9.05
N ASP A 170 14.83 -9.15 8.47
CA ASP A 170 15.22 -9.48 7.10
C ASP A 170 15.30 -11.00 6.88
N GLU A 171 15.84 -11.74 7.84
CA GLU A 171 15.93 -13.20 7.78
C GLU A 171 14.56 -13.89 7.89
N THR A 172 13.62 -13.28 8.60
CA THR A 172 12.34 -13.90 8.91
C THR A 172 11.20 -13.47 7.99
N VAL A 173 11.27 -12.33 7.30
CA VAL A 173 10.27 -11.84 6.35
C VAL A 173 10.88 -11.74 4.95
N TYR A 174 11.00 -12.88 4.28
CA TYR A 174 11.95 -13.04 3.16
C TYR A 174 11.50 -12.52 1.79
N LYS A 175 10.26 -12.01 1.63
CA LYS A 175 9.82 -11.42 0.35
C LYS A 175 10.22 -9.95 0.21
N VAL A 176 10.68 -9.32 1.29
CA VAL A 176 11.08 -7.91 1.35
C VAL A 176 12.43 -7.82 2.06
N ASN A 177 13.38 -7.10 1.47
CA ASN A 177 14.62 -6.74 2.12
C ASN A 177 14.40 -5.41 2.86
N TRP A 178 14.16 -5.46 4.17
CA TRP A 178 13.81 -4.28 4.96
C TRP A 178 14.97 -3.33 5.13
N THR A 179 16.20 -3.84 5.26
CA THR A 179 17.39 -2.98 5.25
C THR A 179 17.45 -2.15 3.98
N GLU A 180 17.33 -2.79 2.81
CA GLU A 180 17.31 -2.10 1.52
C GLU A 180 16.10 -1.16 1.38
N TYR A 181 14.90 -1.60 1.78
CA TYR A 181 13.71 -0.77 1.81
C TYR A 181 13.92 0.54 2.59
N PHE A 182 14.54 0.47 3.78
CA PHE A 182 14.82 1.66 4.58
C PHE A 182 15.90 2.54 3.94
N LEU A 183 16.92 1.96 3.29
CA LEU A 183 17.91 2.77 2.57
C LEU A 183 17.30 3.51 1.36
N LEU A 184 16.29 2.92 0.71
CA LEU A 184 15.58 3.54 -0.40
C LEU A 184 14.58 4.62 0.02
N THR A 185 13.99 4.50 1.22
CA THR A 185 12.89 5.38 1.67
C THR A 185 13.31 6.40 2.72
N ALA A 186 14.30 6.09 3.55
CA ALA A 186 14.76 6.99 4.60
C ALA A 186 15.69 8.08 4.03
N PRO A 187 15.66 9.30 4.60
CA PRO A 187 16.64 10.33 4.26
C PRO A 187 18.08 9.88 4.55
N PRO A 188 19.08 10.32 3.77
CA PRO A 188 20.47 9.88 3.90
C PRO A 188 21.06 10.03 5.32
N ILE A 189 20.59 11.00 6.10
CA ILE A 189 21.04 11.25 7.48
C ILE A 189 20.74 10.06 8.43
N ILE A 190 19.78 9.20 8.08
CA ILE A 190 19.38 8.04 8.90
C ILE A 190 20.08 6.75 8.41
N HIS A 191 20.75 6.77 7.26
CA HIS A 191 21.33 5.55 6.67
C HIS A 191 22.39 4.90 7.57
N SER A 192 23.19 5.68 8.29
CA SER A 192 24.17 5.11 9.24
C SER A 192 23.49 4.36 10.38
N PHE A 193 22.37 4.87 10.90
CA PHE A 193 21.59 4.20 11.93
C PHE A 193 20.99 2.89 11.44
N ILE A 194 20.53 2.83 10.18
CA ILE A 194 20.02 1.59 9.57
C ILE A 194 21.17 0.58 9.39
N ALA A 195 22.33 1.03 8.90
CA ALA A 195 23.50 0.18 8.69
C ALA A 195 24.10 -0.39 10.00
N GLU A 196 23.87 0.27 11.14
CA GLU A 196 24.24 -0.20 12.48
C GLU A 196 23.32 -1.32 13.01
N ASP A 197 22.34 -1.77 12.23
CA ASP A 197 21.41 -2.84 12.58
C ASP A 197 20.64 -2.51 13.89
N PRO A 198 19.72 -1.54 13.84
CA PRO A 198 19.09 -1.00 15.03
C PRO A 198 18.09 -1.99 15.64
N PRO A 199 17.78 -1.89 16.94
CA PRO A 199 16.71 -2.66 17.55
C PRO A 199 15.34 -2.19 17.05
N VAL A 200 14.49 -3.13 16.63
CA VAL A 200 13.15 -2.91 16.10
C VAL A 200 12.12 -3.73 16.88
N LEU A 201 10.85 -3.35 16.83
CA LEU A 201 9.74 -4.18 17.35
C LEU A 201 9.27 -5.11 16.23
N ALA A 202 9.28 -6.41 16.50
CA ALA A 202 8.80 -7.42 15.56
C ALA A 202 7.48 -8.04 16.02
N PRO A 203 6.59 -8.45 15.10
CA PRO A 203 5.39 -9.19 15.43
C PRO A 203 5.71 -10.54 16.08
N SER A 204 4.67 -11.25 16.54
CA SER A 204 4.85 -12.62 16.97
C SER A 204 5.35 -13.52 15.82
N ASN A 205 6.14 -14.53 16.14
CA ASN A 205 6.61 -15.52 15.16
C ASN A 205 5.46 -16.18 14.38
N GLU A 206 4.31 -16.38 15.03
CA GLU A 206 3.09 -16.90 14.37
C GLU A 206 2.55 -15.92 13.32
N TYR A 207 2.53 -14.62 13.62
CA TYR A 207 2.12 -13.60 12.64
C TYR A 207 3.08 -13.59 11.45
N ILE A 208 4.39 -13.54 11.71
CA ILE A 208 5.42 -13.54 10.66
C ILE A 208 5.29 -14.76 9.75
N LYS A 209 5.09 -15.95 10.32
CA LYS A 209 4.88 -17.19 9.56
C LYS A 209 3.67 -17.08 8.62
N ASN A 210 2.51 -16.72 9.16
CA ASN A 210 1.27 -16.61 8.37
C ASN A 210 1.38 -15.49 7.32
N PHE A 211 2.04 -14.40 7.65
CA PHE A 211 2.30 -13.29 6.73
C PHE A 211 3.15 -13.73 5.54
N ASN A 212 4.24 -14.46 5.78
CA ASN A 212 5.03 -15.05 4.72
C ASN A 212 4.23 -16.05 3.87
N GLU A 213 3.43 -16.92 4.49
CA GLU A 213 2.59 -17.86 3.73
C GLU A 213 1.64 -17.12 2.78
N VAL A 214 1.00 -16.03 3.24
CA VAL A 214 0.14 -15.19 2.41
C VAL A 214 0.92 -14.50 1.30
N LEU A 215 2.06 -13.87 1.60
CA LEU A 215 2.86 -13.17 0.59
C LEU A 215 3.42 -14.12 -0.47
N ASN A 216 3.89 -15.30 -0.09
CA ASN A 216 4.50 -16.27 -1.01
C ASN A 216 3.46 -17.04 -1.83
N GLY A 217 2.27 -17.25 -1.28
CA GLY A 217 1.12 -17.78 -2.01
C GLY A 217 0.46 -16.77 -2.96
N THR A 218 0.96 -15.53 -3.04
CA THR A 218 0.37 -14.46 -3.84
C THR A 218 1.26 -14.11 -5.03
N SER A 219 0.66 -14.02 -6.22
CA SER A 219 1.37 -13.70 -7.46
C SER A 219 1.97 -12.28 -7.44
N PRO A 220 3.08 -12.05 -8.15
CA PRO A 220 3.64 -10.73 -8.38
C PRO A 220 2.61 -9.71 -8.89
N ARG A 221 1.75 -10.13 -9.83
CA ARG A 221 0.65 -9.31 -10.38
C ARG A 221 -0.30 -8.82 -9.29
N THR A 222 -0.73 -9.71 -8.39
CA THR A 222 -1.67 -9.36 -7.31
C THR A 222 -1.02 -8.47 -6.26
N LEU A 223 0.25 -8.68 -5.92
CA LEU A 223 0.99 -7.79 -5.02
C LEU A 223 1.17 -6.38 -5.63
N THR A 224 1.50 -6.32 -6.91
CA THR A 224 1.61 -5.06 -7.67
C THR A 224 0.28 -4.31 -7.66
N ASN A 225 -0.80 -5.01 -8.00
CA ASN A 225 -2.15 -4.46 -7.96
C ASN A 225 -2.52 -3.97 -6.55
N TYR A 226 -2.19 -4.72 -5.50
CA TYR A 226 -2.46 -4.30 -4.13
C TYR A 226 -1.76 -2.99 -3.78
N VAL A 227 -0.45 -2.89 -4.01
CA VAL A 227 0.32 -1.68 -3.66
C VAL A 227 -0.18 -0.47 -4.45
N MET A 228 -0.40 -0.62 -5.77
CA MET A 228 -0.89 0.47 -6.61
C MET A 228 -2.32 0.89 -6.23
N VAL A 229 -3.19 -0.05 -5.85
CA VAL A 229 -4.53 0.28 -5.34
C VAL A 229 -4.44 0.99 -4.00
N GLN A 230 -3.60 0.55 -3.04
CA GLN A 230 -3.41 1.28 -1.78
C GLN A 230 -2.94 2.71 -2.03
N TYR A 231 -2.00 2.90 -2.97
CA TYR A 231 -1.57 4.23 -3.40
C TYR A 231 -2.76 5.06 -3.91
N ILE A 232 -3.55 4.55 -4.87
CA ILE A 232 -4.75 5.24 -5.38
C ILE A 232 -5.73 5.60 -4.24
N LEU A 233 -6.01 4.64 -3.34
CA LEU A 233 -6.92 4.84 -2.21
C LEU A 233 -6.44 5.96 -1.27
N SER A 234 -5.13 6.09 -1.04
CA SER A 234 -4.56 7.16 -0.22
C SER A 234 -4.77 8.57 -0.81
N TRP A 235 -4.95 8.66 -2.14
CA TRP A 235 -5.20 9.91 -2.84
C TRP A 235 -6.68 10.25 -2.98
N LEU A 236 -7.59 9.29 -2.83
CA LEU A 236 -9.04 9.49 -3.06
C LEU A 236 -9.61 10.77 -2.41
N PRO A 237 -9.32 11.09 -1.14
CA PRO A 237 -9.87 12.30 -0.51
C PRO A 237 -9.41 13.62 -1.17
N ARG A 238 -8.35 13.58 -1.98
CA ARG A 238 -7.74 14.72 -2.67
C ARG A 238 -7.99 14.73 -4.18
N LEU A 239 -8.63 13.69 -4.71
CA LEU A 239 -9.03 13.64 -6.11
C LEU A 239 -10.29 14.47 -6.35
N GLU A 240 -10.68 14.61 -7.61
CA GLU A 240 -11.87 15.34 -8.06
C GLU A 240 -13.14 14.80 -7.39
N LYS A 241 -14.19 15.65 -7.31
CA LYS A 241 -15.43 15.32 -6.61
C LYS A 241 -16.00 13.95 -6.97
N LYS A 242 -16.03 13.60 -8.25
CA LYS A 242 -16.54 12.30 -8.73
C LYS A 242 -15.85 11.06 -8.13
N TYR A 243 -14.60 11.20 -7.66
CA TYR A 243 -13.88 10.15 -6.93
C TYR A 243 -14.21 10.16 -5.44
N ARG A 244 -14.37 11.35 -4.85
CA ARG A 244 -14.80 11.51 -3.44
C ARG A 244 -16.23 11.01 -3.23
N ASP A 245 -17.13 11.25 -4.17
CA ASP A 245 -18.51 10.76 -4.18
C ASP A 245 -18.60 9.20 -4.26
N LEU A 246 -17.48 8.48 -4.48
CA LEU A 246 -17.45 7.01 -4.41
C LEU A 246 -17.34 6.49 -2.96
N ILE A 247 -16.86 7.31 -2.03
CA ILE A 247 -16.65 6.96 -0.63
C ILE A 247 -17.67 7.60 0.32
N GLU A 248 -18.51 8.50 -0.18
CA GLU A 248 -19.67 9.12 0.50
C GLU A 248 -20.96 8.32 0.27
#